data_AF-X1FAD7-F1
#
_entry.id   AF-X1FAD7-F1
#
_cell.length_a   1.000
_cell.length_b   1.000
_cell.length_c   1.000
_cell.angle_alpha   90.00
_cell.angle_beta   90.00
_cell.angle_gamma   90.00
#
_symmetry.space_group_name_H-M   'P 1'
#
loop_
_entity.id
_entity.type
_entity.pdbx_description
1 polymer ?
#
loop_
_entity_poly.entity_id
_entity_poly.type
_entity_poly.pdbx_seq_one_letter_code
_entity_poly.pdbx_strand_id
1 'polypeptide(L)'
;LSGPIFEDFITILSPQGKEVKKVSLLKSFLNSDYRSVLINMDIEKYEGDVFHTNTVKVLDGRVADKVPMFKKEHVLISMRSLHTIAVVDLDKEKVTWALSGMWKAQHEPTVLENGNLLLFDNLGNHGKSKVIEFNPLTQDIVWAYRGDSINNFYTLSCGLNQRLPNGNTLITESESGRAFEVTPENEIVWEFFNPHRPNANTPVSEGSCIATLFKLIRIDPDQLSFLNELSHD
;
A
#
# COMPACT_ATOMS: atom_id res chain seq x y z
N LEU A 1 -22.64 1.73 -20.34
CA LEU A 1 -22.44 1.01 -19.07
C LEU A 1 -23.13 -0.34 -19.18
N SER A 2 -22.37 -1.42 -19.31
CA SER A 2 -22.92 -2.79 -19.33
C SER A 2 -22.21 -3.59 -18.23
N GLY A 3 -22.87 -3.76 -17.08
CA GLY A 3 -22.34 -4.48 -15.93
C GLY A 3 -22.59 -3.76 -14.60
N PRO A 4 -22.54 -4.47 -13.46
CA PRO A 4 -22.57 -3.84 -12.14
C PRO A 4 -21.34 -2.96 -11.93
N ILE A 5 -21.49 -1.88 -11.16
CA ILE A 5 -20.36 -1.07 -10.68
C ILE A 5 -20.10 -1.50 -9.23
N PHE A 6 -18.85 -1.83 -8.92
CA PHE A 6 -18.44 -2.10 -7.55
C PHE A 6 -18.21 -0.77 -6.83
N GLU A 7 -18.97 -0.55 -5.76
CA GLU A 7 -18.79 0.60 -4.87
C GLU A 7 -18.02 0.16 -3.63
N ASP A 8 -16.93 0.87 -3.32
CA ASP A 8 -16.12 0.61 -2.14
C ASP A 8 -16.61 1.41 -0.93
N PHE A 9 -16.52 0.76 0.24
CA PHE A 9 -16.92 1.33 1.51
C PHE A 9 -15.82 1.17 2.56
N ILE A 10 -15.68 2.16 3.43
CA ILE A 10 -14.98 2.01 4.72
C ILE A 10 -16.04 1.64 5.76
N THR A 11 -15.91 0.45 6.36
CA THR A 11 -16.84 -0.03 7.38
C THR A 11 -16.14 -0.11 8.74
N ILE A 12 -16.74 0.51 9.76
CA ILE A 12 -16.31 0.37 11.15
C ILE A 12 -17.13 -0.75 11.79
N LEU A 13 -16.45 -1.73 12.35
CA LEU A 13 -17.06 -2.85 13.06
C LEU A 13 -16.77 -2.73 14.56
N SER A 14 -17.76 -3.12 15.38
CA SER A 14 -17.54 -3.39 16.81
C SER A 14 -16.66 -4.64 17.00
N PRO A 15 -16.10 -4.87 18.19
CA PRO A 15 -15.36 -6.10 18.50
C PRO A 15 -16.17 -7.40 18.29
N GLN A 16 -17.51 -7.30 18.30
CA GLN A 16 -18.42 -8.42 18.02
C GLN A 16 -18.72 -8.60 16.52
N GLY A 17 -18.08 -7.82 15.64
CA GLY A 17 -18.27 -7.88 14.19
C GLY A 17 -19.53 -7.18 13.67
N LYS A 18 -20.28 -6.48 14.53
CA LYS A 18 -21.46 -5.70 14.11
C LYS A 18 -21.02 -4.39 13.46
N GLU A 19 -21.62 -4.03 12.33
CA GLU A 19 -21.48 -2.73 11.67
C GLU A 19 -21.92 -1.58 12.57
N VAL A 20 -20.99 -0.65 12.81
CA VAL A 20 -21.18 0.60 13.56
C VAL A 20 -21.38 1.77 12.61
N LYS A 21 -20.60 1.80 11.52
CA LYS A 21 -20.65 2.86 10.51
C LYS A 21 -20.20 2.30 9.16
N LYS A 22 -20.77 2.82 8.08
CA LYS A 22 -20.40 2.48 6.70
C LYS A 22 -20.35 3.74 5.87
N VAL A 23 -19.16 4.08 5.37
CA VAL A 23 -18.87 5.30 4.62
C VAL A 23 -18.61 4.93 3.15
N SER A 24 -19.41 5.46 2.23
CA SER A 24 -19.21 5.29 0.78
C SER A 24 -18.03 6.14 0.30
N LEU A 25 -17.07 5.53 -0.38
CA LEU A 25 -15.97 6.27 -0.98
C LEU A 25 -16.44 7.13 -2.15
N LEU A 26 -17.38 6.63 -2.97
CA LEU A 26 -17.94 7.39 -4.09
C LEU A 26 -18.60 8.68 -3.61
N LYS A 27 -19.48 8.59 -2.59
CA LYS A 27 -20.11 9.78 -1.98
C LYS A 27 -19.08 10.69 -1.33
N SER A 28 -18.06 10.13 -0.68
CA SER A 28 -17.00 10.92 -0.05
C SER A 28 -16.23 11.78 -1.05
N PHE A 29 -15.98 11.27 -2.26
CA PHE A 29 -15.41 12.08 -3.35
C PHE A 29 -16.39 13.12 -3.87
N LEU A 30 -17.64 12.72 -4.17
CA LEU A 30 -18.66 13.63 -4.69
C LEU A 30 -18.95 14.82 -3.77
N ASN A 31 -18.84 14.61 -2.45
CA ASN A 31 -19.06 15.63 -1.41
C ASN A 31 -17.81 16.47 -1.09
N SER A 32 -16.74 16.36 -1.89
CA SER A 32 -15.46 17.02 -1.63
C SER A 32 -14.98 17.88 -2.81
N ASP A 33 -13.99 18.73 -2.53
CA ASP A 33 -13.27 19.47 -3.57
C ASP A 33 -12.46 18.54 -4.51
N TYR A 34 -12.31 17.26 -4.14
CA TYR A 34 -11.60 16.24 -4.91
C TYR A 34 -12.49 15.43 -5.85
N ARG A 35 -13.76 15.80 -6.04
CA ARG A 35 -14.68 15.10 -6.96
C ARG A 35 -14.14 14.93 -8.38
N SER A 36 -13.25 15.80 -8.85
CA SER A 36 -12.64 15.73 -10.19
C SER A 36 -11.75 14.51 -10.38
N VAL A 37 -11.24 13.90 -9.31
CA VAL A 37 -10.49 12.63 -9.35
C VAL A 37 -11.32 11.54 -10.02
N LEU A 38 -12.65 11.57 -9.85
CA LEU A 38 -13.58 10.59 -10.43
C LEU A 38 -13.66 10.65 -11.96
N ILE A 39 -13.19 11.73 -12.60
CA ILE A 39 -13.13 11.82 -14.08
C ILE A 39 -12.18 10.76 -14.65
N ASN A 40 -11.21 10.29 -13.85
CA ASN A 40 -10.27 9.25 -14.27
C ASN A 40 -10.83 7.81 -14.11
N MET A 41 -12.10 7.64 -13.73
CA MET A 41 -12.73 6.32 -13.66
C MET A 41 -12.89 5.74 -15.06
N ASP A 42 -12.31 4.55 -15.27
CA ASP A 42 -12.43 3.80 -16.52
C ASP A 42 -13.24 2.52 -16.27
N ILE A 43 -14.57 2.66 -16.33
CA ILE A 43 -15.51 1.60 -15.97
C ILE A 43 -15.38 0.40 -16.91
N GLU A 44 -15.12 0.64 -18.19
CA GLU A 44 -14.99 -0.43 -19.19
C GLU A 44 -13.69 -1.20 -19.00
N LYS A 45 -12.56 -0.51 -18.82
CA LYS A 45 -11.27 -1.15 -18.60
C LYS A 45 -11.20 -1.98 -17.33
N TYR A 46 -11.89 -1.54 -16.27
CA TYR A 46 -11.87 -2.22 -14.97
C TYR A 46 -13.14 -3.04 -14.69
N GLU A 47 -13.97 -3.29 -15.70
CA GLU A 47 -15.17 -4.14 -15.59
C GLU A 47 -16.07 -3.77 -14.39
N GLY A 48 -16.19 -2.48 -14.10
CA GLY A 48 -16.97 -1.96 -12.97
C GLY A 48 -16.19 -1.79 -11.65
N ASP A 49 -14.96 -2.28 -11.51
CA ASP A 49 -14.10 -2.11 -10.32
C ASP A 49 -13.33 -0.77 -10.38
N VAL A 50 -14.10 0.31 -10.21
CA VAL A 50 -13.67 1.68 -10.52
C VAL A 50 -12.62 2.22 -9.57
N PHE A 51 -12.60 1.78 -8.31
CA PHE A 51 -11.64 2.24 -7.32
C PHE A 51 -10.55 1.20 -7.07
N HIS A 52 -10.93 -0.06 -6.90
CA HIS A 52 -10.05 -1.12 -6.43
C HIS A 52 -9.26 -0.65 -5.21
N THR A 53 -9.98 -0.24 -4.15
CA THR A 53 -9.36 0.26 -2.92
C THR A 53 -8.63 -0.88 -2.23
N ASN A 54 -7.30 -0.76 -2.14
CA ASN A 54 -6.41 -1.84 -1.72
C ASN A 54 -5.67 -1.55 -0.41
N THR A 55 -5.88 -0.37 0.18
CA THR A 55 -5.29 -0.02 1.47
C THR A 55 -6.25 0.87 2.24
N VAL A 56 -6.33 0.63 3.55
CA VAL A 56 -7.05 1.45 4.52
C VAL A 56 -6.18 1.55 5.79
N LYS A 57 -5.80 2.76 6.17
CA LYS A 57 -4.99 3.02 7.37
C LYS A 57 -5.59 4.15 8.19
N VAL A 58 -5.97 3.86 9.43
CA VAL A 58 -6.38 4.88 10.38
C VAL A 58 -5.14 5.71 10.77
N LEU A 59 -5.25 7.02 10.63
CA LEU A 59 -4.23 7.96 11.03
C LEU A 59 -4.38 8.25 12.52
N ASP A 60 -3.27 8.27 13.24
CA ASP A 60 -3.25 8.56 14.68
C ASP A 60 -2.95 10.03 15.02
N GLY A 61 -2.66 10.83 13.99
CA GLY A 61 -2.36 12.25 14.13
C GLY A 61 -0.93 12.56 14.60
N ARG A 62 -0.04 11.57 14.69
CA ARG A 62 1.32 11.76 15.23
C ARG A 62 2.15 12.82 14.49
N VAL A 63 1.83 13.06 13.21
CA VAL A 63 2.51 14.04 12.35
C VAL A 63 1.63 15.24 11.97
N ALA A 64 0.46 15.41 12.59
CA ALA A 64 -0.51 16.44 12.18
C ALA A 64 0.05 17.87 12.27
N ASP A 65 0.97 18.14 13.20
CA ASP A 65 1.63 19.45 13.32
C ASP A 65 2.54 19.77 12.12
N LYS A 66 3.13 18.74 11.52
CA LYS A 66 3.98 18.87 10.32
C LYS A 66 3.17 18.80 9.03
N VAL A 67 2.15 17.95 9.01
CA VAL A 67 1.35 17.58 7.84
C VAL A 67 -0.13 17.69 8.22
N PRO A 68 -0.74 18.90 8.18
CA PRO A 68 -2.05 19.18 8.78
C PRO A 68 -3.24 18.37 8.24
N MET A 69 -3.09 17.74 7.06
CA MET A 69 -4.09 16.84 6.49
C MET A 69 -4.12 15.47 7.15
N PHE A 70 -3.02 15.03 7.80
CA PHE A 70 -2.92 13.71 8.43
C PHE A 70 -3.40 13.73 9.89
N LYS A 71 -4.67 14.10 10.07
CA LYS A 71 -5.30 14.22 11.39
C LYS A 71 -5.62 12.86 11.98
N LYS A 72 -5.67 12.79 13.31
CA LYS A 72 -6.14 11.62 14.05
C LYS A 72 -7.55 11.24 13.58
N GLU A 73 -7.83 9.94 13.53
CA GLU A 73 -9.12 9.33 13.15
C GLU A 73 -9.55 9.51 11.69
N HIS A 74 -8.85 10.34 10.92
CA HIS A 74 -8.94 10.30 9.47
C HIS A 74 -8.33 9.00 8.93
N VAL A 75 -8.67 8.64 7.70
CA VAL A 75 -8.22 7.38 7.09
C VAL A 75 -7.48 7.66 5.79
N LEU A 76 -6.24 7.17 5.69
CA LEU A 76 -5.47 7.11 4.45
C LEU A 76 -5.87 5.87 3.65
N ILE A 77 -6.25 6.07 2.39
CA ILE A 77 -6.63 5.01 1.45
C ILE A 77 -5.78 5.05 0.19
N SER A 78 -5.70 3.90 -0.49
CA SER A 78 -5.12 3.76 -1.83
C SER A 78 -6.14 3.12 -2.76
N MET A 79 -6.36 3.73 -3.92
CA MET A 79 -7.24 3.25 -4.98
C MET A 79 -6.38 2.94 -6.21
N ARG A 80 -6.25 1.65 -6.51
CA ARG A 80 -5.35 1.16 -7.55
C ARG A 80 -5.79 1.60 -8.94
N SER A 81 -7.08 1.46 -9.24
CA SER A 81 -7.65 1.73 -10.57
C SER A 81 -7.58 3.22 -10.94
N LEU A 82 -7.64 4.11 -9.94
CA LEU A 82 -7.51 5.56 -10.12
C LEU A 82 -6.09 6.09 -9.98
N HIS A 83 -5.13 5.23 -9.67
CA HIS A 83 -3.74 5.63 -9.40
C HIS A 83 -3.64 6.74 -8.33
N THR A 84 -4.51 6.69 -7.32
CA THR A 84 -4.74 7.80 -6.38
C THR A 84 -4.67 7.31 -4.93
N ILE A 85 -4.03 8.08 -4.07
CA ILE A 85 -4.17 7.95 -2.61
C ILE A 85 -4.96 9.14 -2.07
N ALA A 86 -5.69 8.94 -0.97
CA ALA A 86 -6.54 9.97 -0.40
C ALA A 86 -6.67 9.85 1.12
N VAL A 87 -7.03 10.95 1.77
CA VAL A 87 -7.40 11.00 3.19
C VAL A 87 -8.89 11.31 3.31
N VAL A 88 -9.60 10.44 4.02
CA VAL A 88 -11.05 10.54 4.27
C VAL A 88 -11.29 10.98 5.71
N ASP A 89 -12.08 12.04 5.88
CA ASP A 89 -12.68 12.41 7.16
C ASP A 89 -13.96 11.58 7.31
N LEU A 90 -13.93 10.58 8.20
CA LEU A 90 -15.04 9.66 8.37
C LEU A 90 -16.26 10.33 8.98
N ASP A 91 -16.10 11.36 9.81
CA ASP A 91 -17.21 12.06 10.47
C ASP A 91 -17.99 12.91 9.49
N LYS A 92 -17.26 13.60 8.59
CA LYS A 92 -17.87 14.42 7.53
C LYS A 92 -18.16 13.63 6.26
N GLU A 93 -17.78 12.36 6.21
CA GLU A 93 -17.91 11.46 5.05
C GLU A 93 -17.45 12.14 3.76
N LYS A 94 -16.24 12.69 3.80
CA LYS A 94 -15.66 13.42 2.67
C LYS A 94 -14.16 13.23 2.57
N VAL A 95 -13.67 13.26 1.34
CA VAL A 95 -12.22 13.34 1.08
C VAL A 95 -11.73 14.73 1.49
N THR A 96 -10.63 14.78 2.24
CA THR A 96 -10.00 16.02 2.71
C THR A 96 -8.66 16.30 2.07
N TRP A 97 -8.06 15.28 1.45
CA TRP A 97 -6.84 15.38 0.66
C TRP A 97 -6.79 14.21 -0.34
N ALA A 98 -6.29 14.43 -1.54
CA ALA A 98 -5.98 13.37 -2.49
C ALA A 98 -4.79 13.76 -3.36
N LEU A 99 -4.04 12.75 -3.79
CA LEU A 99 -2.87 12.93 -4.66
C LEU A 99 -2.76 11.76 -5.65
N SER A 100 -2.33 12.07 -6.87
CA SER A 100 -2.11 11.13 -7.97
C SER A 100 -1.02 11.64 -8.93
N GLY A 101 -0.63 10.82 -9.90
CA GLY A 101 0.25 11.23 -11.01
C GLY A 101 1.72 10.80 -10.90
N MET A 102 2.27 10.61 -9.69
CA MET A 102 3.68 10.21 -9.50
C MET A 102 3.93 8.69 -9.59
N TRP A 103 2.86 7.89 -9.57
CA TRP A 103 2.86 6.43 -9.52
C TRP A 103 1.73 5.84 -10.36
N LYS A 104 1.72 4.52 -10.53
CA LYS A 104 0.66 3.79 -11.22
C LYS A 104 0.35 2.46 -10.53
N ALA A 105 -0.94 2.22 -10.30
CA ALA A 105 -1.49 1.00 -9.71
C ALA A 105 -0.88 0.66 -8.33
N GLN A 106 -0.60 1.68 -7.53
CA GLN A 106 0.13 1.64 -6.26
C GLN A 106 -0.57 0.86 -5.15
N HIS A 107 0.22 0.46 -4.16
CA HIS A 107 -0.18 -0.22 -2.93
C HIS A 107 0.54 0.37 -1.71
N GLU A 108 -0.03 0.10 -0.53
CA GLU A 108 0.62 0.28 0.77
C GLU A 108 1.24 1.68 0.99
N PRO A 109 0.47 2.78 0.88
CA PRO A 109 0.92 4.07 1.41
C PRO A 109 1.07 4.00 2.93
N THR A 110 2.19 4.50 3.44
CA THR A 110 2.50 4.51 4.88
C THR A 110 3.04 5.87 5.28
N VAL A 111 2.42 6.50 6.29
CA VAL A 111 2.94 7.72 6.90
C VAL A 111 4.13 7.39 7.79
N LEU A 112 5.25 8.06 7.56
CA LEU A 112 6.47 7.93 8.35
C LEU A 112 6.55 9.00 9.45
N GLU A 113 7.40 8.80 10.46
CA GLU A 113 7.59 9.72 11.61
C GLU A 113 8.05 11.13 11.21
N ASN A 114 8.73 11.25 10.07
CA ASN A 114 9.16 12.53 9.52
C ASN A 114 8.01 13.29 8.80
N GLY A 115 6.85 12.66 8.59
CA GLY A 115 5.70 13.21 7.86
C GLY A 115 5.68 12.84 6.37
N ASN A 116 6.72 12.19 5.86
CA ASN A 116 6.74 11.69 4.49
C ASN A 116 5.82 10.47 4.33
N LEU A 117 5.52 10.14 3.09
CA LEU A 117 4.83 8.92 2.70
C LEU A 117 5.80 7.95 2.03
N LEU A 118 5.81 6.70 2.50
CA LEU A 118 6.36 5.56 1.77
C LEU A 118 5.25 4.92 0.94
N LEU A 119 5.53 4.52 -0.30
CA LEU A 119 4.53 3.98 -1.23
C LEU A 119 5.14 2.90 -2.12
N PHE A 120 4.40 1.80 -2.31
CA PHE A 120 4.74 0.78 -3.31
C PHE A 120 4.08 1.15 -4.64
N ASP A 121 4.86 1.38 -5.69
CA ASP A 121 4.38 1.74 -7.02
C ASP A 121 4.65 0.60 -8.00
N ASN A 122 3.59 -0.09 -8.44
CA ASN A 122 3.74 -1.29 -9.25
C ASN A 122 4.24 -1.03 -10.66
N LEU A 123 3.81 0.09 -11.27
CA LEU A 123 3.97 0.31 -12.72
C LEU A 123 4.53 1.68 -13.10
N GLY A 124 4.72 2.60 -12.16
CA GLY A 124 5.16 3.97 -12.45
C GLY A 124 6.65 4.12 -12.76
N ASN A 125 7.42 3.04 -12.88
CA ASN A 125 8.82 3.06 -13.34
C ASN A 125 8.96 2.41 -14.73
N HIS A 126 8.44 3.06 -15.77
CA HIS A 126 8.43 2.50 -17.14
C HIS A 126 7.78 1.09 -17.22
N GLY A 127 6.71 0.87 -16.45
CA GLY A 127 6.04 -0.43 -16.36
C GLY A 127 6.68 -1.39 -15.36
N LYS A 128 7.75 -1.00 -14.66
CA LYS A 128 8.34 -1.76 -13.55
C LYS A 128 7.94 -1.22 -12.19
N SER A 129 8.17 -2.02 -11.15
CA SER A 129 7.92 -1.63 -9.76
C SER A 129 9.01 -0.72 -9.21
N LYS A 130 8.62 0.17 -8.31
CA LYS A 130 9.51 0.99 -7.47
C LYS A 130 8.87 1.19 -6.09
N VAL A 131 9.68 1.44 -5.08
CA VAL A 131 9.19 1.99 -3.80
C VAL A 131 9.71 3.41 -3.70
N ILE A 132 8.85 4.36 -3.33
CA ILE A 132 9.21 5.76 -3.19
C ILE A 132 8.91 6.26 -1.79
N GLU A 133 9.77 7.12 -1.27
CA GLU A 133 9.47 8.02 -0.17
C GLU A 133 9.34 9.44 -0.73
N PHE A 134 8.26 10.13 -0.40
CA PHE A 134 8.04 11.49 -0.87
C PHE A 134 7.41 12.37 0.21
N ASN A 135 7.65 13.67 0.11
CA ASN A 135 7.03 14.68 0.97
C ASN A 135 5.63 15.00 0.43
N PRO A 136 4.54 14.81 1.20
CA PRO A 136 3.18 15.02 0.71
C PRO A 136 2.81 16.50 0.49
N LEU A 137 3.57 17.45 1.04
CA LEU A 137 3.34 18.88 0.91
C LEU A 137 4.01 19.44 -0.34
N THR A 138 5.29 19.11 -0.55
CA THR A 138 6.07 19.61 -1.70
C THR A 138 6.00 18.68 -2.92
N GLN A 139 5.61 17.42 -2.72
CA GLN A 139 5.61 16.34 -3.72
C GLN A 139 7.01 15.92 -4.19
N ASP A 140 8.06 16.30 -3.44
CA ASP A 140 9.42 15.87 -3.73
C ASP A 140 9.61 14.40 -3.37
N ILE A 141 10.11 13.61 -4.31
CA ILE A 141 10.59 12.25 -4.05
C ILE A 141 11.98 12.36 -3.41
N VAL A 142 12.08 12.01 -2.13
CA VAL A 142 13.32 12.14 -1.34
C VAL A 142 14.14 10.86 -1.31
N TRP A 143 13.51 9.72 -1.59
CA TRP A 143 14.18 8.43 -1.73
C TRP A 143 13.37 7.52 -2.66
N ALA A 144 14.05 6.62 -3.36
CA ALA A 144 13.39 5.60 -4.14
C ALA A 144 14.28 4.38 -4.36
N TYR A 145 13.71 3.19 -4.18
CA TYR A 145 14.30 1.94 -4.63
C TYR A 145 13.72 1.53 -5.98
N ARG A 146 14.59 1.20 -6.93
CA ARG A 146 14.27 0.67 -8.26
C ARG A 146 15.18 -0.52 -8.51
N GLY A 147 14.64 -1.59 -9.09
CA GLY A 147 15.46 -2.72 -9.50
C GLY A 147 16.44 -2.35 -10.62
N ASP A 148 17.55 -3.07 -10.67
CA ASP A 148 18.58 -2.94 -11.70
C ASP A 148 18.69 -4.23 -12.54
N SER A 149 19.76 -4.38 -13.32
CA SER A 149 19.98 -5.56 -14.17
C SER A 149 20.31 -6.84 -13.38
N ILE A 150 20.84 -6.70 -12.16
CA ILE A 150 21.23 -7.81 -11.28
C ILE A 150 20.04 -8.15 -10.37
N ASN A 151 19.49 -7.12 -9.73
CA ASN A 151 18.39 -7.18 -8.80
C ASN A 151 17.13 -6.64 -9.46
N ASN A 152 16.56 -7.42 -10.39
CA ASN A 152 15.29 -7.03 -11.02
C ASN A 152 14.20 -6.90 -9.94
N PHE A 153 13.28 -5.97 -10.16
CA PHE A 153 12.19 -5.68 -9.24
C PHE A 153 10.91 -5.40 -10.01
N TYR A 154 9.97 -6.34 -9.94
CA TYR A 154 8.68 -6.29 -10.62
C TYR A 154 7.64 -7.19 -9.96
N THR A 155 6.50 -6.61 -9.62
CA THR A 155 5.24 -7.31 -9.33
C THR A 155 4.10 -6.51 -9.93
N LEU A 156 3.27 -7.13 -10.77
CA LEU A 156 2.19 -6.45 -11.49
C LEU A 156 1.11 -5.95 -10.53
N SER A 157 0.84 -6.72 -9.48
CA SER A 157 -0.16 -6.44 -8.45
C SER A 157 0.41 -6.66 -7.05
N CYS A 158 -0.34 -6.22 -6.03
CA CYS A 158 0.05 -6.30 -4.61
C CYS A 158 1.37 -5.55 -4.36
N GLY A 159 2.18 -6.04 -3.42
CA GLY A 159 3.42 -5.42 -3.00
C GLY A 159 3.25 -4.57 -1.74
N LEU A 160 4.24 -4.69 -0.84
CA LEU A 160 4.26 -3.96 0.43
C LEU A 160 5.63 -3.37 0.71
N ASN A 161 5.64 -2.36 1.56
CA ASN A 161 6.82 -1.70 2.06
C ASN A 161 6.67 -1.45 3.57
N GLN A 162 7.79 -1.51 4.30
CA GLN A 162 7.86 -1.15 5.71
C GLN A 162 9.22 -0.51 5.99
N ARG A 163 9.23 0.77 6.36
CA ARG A 163 10.43 1.40 6.93
C ARG A 163 10.69 0.79 8.31
N LEU A 164 11.92 0.35 8.55
CA LEU A 164 12.37 -0.25 9.79
C LEU A 164 13.07 0.77 10.70
N PRO A 165 13.18 0.52 12.01
CA PRO A 165 13.81 1.46 12.95
C PRO A 165 15.29 1.76 12.66
N ASN A 166 16.01 0.83 12.05
CA ASN A 166 17.40 1.02 11.61
C ASN A 166 17.54 1.89 10.35
N GLY A 167 16.43 2.36 9.77
CA GLY A 167 16.41 3.14 8.55
C GLY A 167 16.31 2.31 7.27
N ASN A 168 16.44 0.98 7.32
CA ASN A 168 16.24 0.13 6.14
C ASN A 168 14.77 0.05 5.76
N THR A 169 14.49 -0.38 4.54
CA THR A 169 13.13 -0.66 4.06
C THR A 169 13.00 -2.14 3.74
N LEU A 170 12.05 -2.80 4.39
CA LEU A 170 11.61 -4.14 4.01
C LEU A 170 10.57 -4.05 2.90
N ILE A 171 10.77 -4.77 1.81
CA ILE A 171 9.92 -4.76 0.62
C ILE A 171 9.42 -6.17 0.33
N THR A 172 8.13 -6.32 0.07
CA THR A 172 7.52 -7.56 -0.41
C THR A 172 7.26 -7.46 -1.91
N GLU A 173 7.95 -8.27 -2.71
CA GLU A 173 7.70 -8.44 -4.14
C GLU A 173 6.76 -9.64 -4.33
N SER A 174 5.46 -9.35 -4.34
CA SER A 174 4.42 -10.35 -4.10
C SER A 174 4.40 -11.52 -5.10
N GLU A 175 4.37 -11.24 -6.40
CA GLU A 175 4.22 -12.27 -7.45
C GLU A 175 5.48 -13.12 -7.64
N SER A 176 6.66 -12.60 -7.26
CA SER A 176 7.89 -13.39 -7.29
C SER A 176 8.08 -14.22 -6.02
N GLY A 177 7.18 -14.11 -5.04
CA GLY A 177 7.27 -14.75 -3.73
C GLY A 177 8.51 -14.34 -2.92
N ARG A 178 9.09 -13.17 -3.23
CA ARG A 178 10.34 -12.66 -2.65
C ARG A 178 10.03 -11.52 -1.68
N ALA A 179 10.82 -11.42 -0.62
CA ALA A 179 10.92 -10.21 0.17
C ALA A 179 12.39 -9.88 0.37
N PHE A 180 12.72 -8.60 0.48
CA PHE A 180 14.10 -8.17 0.68
C PHE A 180 14.16 -6.89 1.50
N GLU A 181 15.25 -6.74 2.24
CA GLU A 181 15.55 -5.55 3.01
C GLU A 181 16.64 -4.76 2.32
N VAL A 182 16.40 -3.45 2.19
CA VAL A 182 17.27 -2.53 1.46
C VAL A 182 17.67 -1.35 2.35
N THR A 183 18.95 -0.96 2.31
CA THR A 183 19.50 0.22 2.99
C THR A 183 19.03 1.54 2.35
N PRO A 184 19.17 2.68 3.04
CA PRO A 184 18.96 4.00 2.43
C PRO A 184 19.79 4.23 1.14
N GLU A 185 20.96 3.61 1.04
CA GLU A 185 21.88 3.66 -0.10
C GLU A 185 21.49 2.70 -1.24
N ASN A 186 20.35 2.00 -1.12
CA ASN A 186 19.81 1.02 -2.06
C ASN A 186 20.57 -0.32 -2.13
N GLU A 187 21.28 -0.70 -1.07
CA GLU A 187 21.93 -2.02 -0.98
C GLU A 187 20.99 -3.05 -0.36
N ILE A 188 20.84 -4.21 -1.00
CA ILE A 188 20.08 -5.32 -0.42
C ILE A 188 20.95 -6.03 0.64
N VAL A 189 20.46 -6.08 1.88
CA VAL A 189 21.20 -6.66 3.02
C VAL A 189 20.57 -7.94 3.58
N TRP A 190 19.35 -8.26 3.16
CA TRP A 190 18.69 -9.50 3.51
C TRP A 190 17.65 -9.85 2.46
N GLU A 191 17.46 -11.15 2.21
CA GLU A 191 16.45 -11.64 1.27
C GLU A 191 15.78 -12.91 1.78
N PHE A 192 14.51 -13.04 1.41
CA PHE A 192 13.73 -14.25 1.51
C PHE A 192 13.15 -14.58 0.15
N PHE A 193 13.21 -15.87 -0.18
CA PHE A 193 12.53 -16.43 -1.32
C PHE A 193 11.65 -17.59 -0.83
N ASN A 194 10.36 -17.59 -1.19
CA ASN A 194 9.50 -18.76 -1.00
C ASN A 194 10.23 -20.05 -1.42
N PRO A 195 10.39 -21.07 -0.56
CA PRO A 195 11.12 -22.28 -0.91
C PRO A 195 10.41 -23.14 -1.96
N HIS A 196 9.09 -23.00 -2.11
CA HIS A 196 8.30 -23.72 -3.11
C HIS A 196 8.24 -22.93 -4.41
N ARG A 197 9.26 -23.13 -5.25
CA ARG A 197 9.38 -22.51 -6.57
C ARG A 197 9.68 -23.54 -7.65
N PRO A 198 9.19 -23.34 -8.88
CA PRO A 198 9.64 -24.11 -10.02
C PRO A 198 11.12 -23.85 -10.25
N ASN A 199 11.90 -24.89 -10.47
CA ASN A 199 13.26 -24.78 -10.99
C ASN A 199 13.25 -24.88 -12.53
N ALA A 200 14.39 -24.62 -13.17
CA ALA A 200 14.52 -24.65 -14.64
C ALA A 200 14.10 -25.98 -15.30
N ASN A 201 14.05 -27.08 -14.53
CA ASN A 201 13.69 -28.41 -15.00
C ASN A 201 12.24 -28.79 -14.63
N THR A 202 11.50 -27.90 -13.97
CA THR A 202 10.10 -28.16 -13.59
C THR A 202 9.24 -27.97 -14.83
N PRO A 203 8.58 -29.03 -15.34
CA PRO A 203 7.67 -28.89 -16.46
C PRO A 203 6.59 -27.86 -16.12
N VAL A 204 6.20 -27.04 -17.10
CA VAL A 204 5.07 -26.13 -16.91
C VAL A 204 3.79 -26.97 -16.85
N SER A 205 3.46 -27.44 -15.66
CA SER A 205 2.23 -28.17 -15.31
C SER A 205 1.53 -27.47 -14.14
N GLU A 206 0.35 -27.95 -13.75
CA GLU A 206 -0.24 -27.63 -12.44
C GLU A 206 0.80 -27.98 -11.35
N GLY A 207 1.29 -26.95 -10.64
CA GLY A 207 2.43 -27.05 -9.71
C GLY A 207 3.64 -26.16 -10.05
N SER A 208 3.67 -25.56 -11.24
CA SER A 208 4.68 -24.59 -11.67
C SER A 208 4.40 -23.14 -11.20
N CYS A 209 3.49 -22.95 -10.25
CA CYS A 209 3.15 -21.65 -9.71
C CYS A 209 3.98 -21.33 -8.47
N ILE A 210 4.37 -20.07 -8.29
CA ILE A 210 4.90 -19.55 -7.03
C ILE A 210 3.73 -18.98 -6.25
N ALA A 211 3.62 -19.32 -4.96
CA ALA A 211 2.58 -18.71 -4.13
C ALA A 211 2.89 -17.22 -3.93
N THR A 212 1.87 -16.38 -4.16
CA THR A 212 1.94 -14.93 -3.95
C THR A 212 2.25 -14.62 -2.50
N LEU A 213 3.31 -13.86 -2.26
CA LEU A 213 3.64 -13.34 -0.93
C LEU A 213 2.85 -12.05 -0.68
N PHE A 214 1.72 -12.17 0.03
CA PHE A 214 0.84 -11.02 0.25
C PHE A 214 1.35 -10.04 1.28
N LYS A 215 2.11 -10.45 2.28
CA LYS A 215 2.63 -9.56 3.32
C LYS A 215 3.78 -10.23 4.06
N LEU A 216 4.88 -9.50 4.19
CA LEU A 216 5.91 -9.79 5.18
C LEU A 216 6.11 -8.53 6.02
N ILE A 217 6.08 -8.70 7.34
CA ILE A 217 6.36 -7.63 8.29
C ILE A 217 7.50 -8.06 9.20
N ARG A 218 8.33 -7.09 9.59
CA ARG A 218 9.22 -7.26 10.73
C ARG A 218 8.53 -6.69 11.96
N ILE A 219 8.47 -7.50 13.00
CA ILE A 219 7.92 -7.13 14.30
C ILE A 219 9.08 -6.97 15.26
N ASP A 220 9.06 -5.90 16.04
CA ASP A 220 9.99 -5.72 17.14
C ASP A 220 9.65 -6.73 18.26
N PRO A 221 10.58 -7.64 18.65
CA PRO A 221 10.33 -8.59 19.72
C PRO A 221 9.89 -7.94 21.04
N ASP A 222 10.33 -6.72 21.32
CA ASP A 222 9.95 -5.98 22.55
C ASP A 222 8.46 -5.59 22.56
N GLN A 223 7.79 -5.61 21.40
CA GLN A 223 6.35 -5.39 21.27
C GLN A 223 5.52 -6.67 21.43
N LEU A 224 6.17 -7.83 21.51
CA LEU A 224 5.52 -9.14 21.63
C LEU A 224 5.71 -9.67 23.06
N SER A 225 4.94 -9.13 24.00
CA SER A 225 5.04 -9.49 25.43
C SER A 225 4.95 -11.01 25.70
N PHE A 226 4.20 -11.74 24.87
CA PHE A 226 4.05 -13.20 24.98
C PHE A 226 5.30 -14.00 24.60
N LEU A 227 6.27 -13.43 23.89
CA LEU A 227 7.53 -14.14 23.58
C LEU A 227 8.42 -14.27 24.81
N ASN A 228 8.35 -13.33 25.74
CA ASN A 228 9.10 -13.39 26.99
C ASN A 228 8.52 -14.43 27.96
N GLU A 229 7.23 -14.76 27.83
CA GLU A 229 6.55 -15.76 28.67
C GLU A 229 6.95 -17.21 28.33
N LEU A 230 7.38 -17.47 27.09
CA LEU A 230 7.79 -18.82 26.63
C LEU A 230 9.24 -19.20 26.97
N SER A 231 10.01 -18.29 27.59
CA SER A 231 11.42 -18.50 27.90
C SER A 231 11.69 -19.08 29.31
N HIS A 232 10.63 -19.50 30.01
CA HIS A 232 10.70 -20.00 31.38
C HIS A 232 10.28 -21.48 31.57
N ASP A 233 10.13 -22.25 30.49
CA ASP A 233 9.94 -23.70 30.52
C ASP A 233 11.16 -24.47 29.98
#